data_AF-A0A3C0AT59-F1
#
_entry.id   AF-A0A3C0AT59-F1
#
_cell.length_a   1.000
_cell.length_b   1.000
_cell.length_c   1.000
_cell.angle_alpha   90.00
_cell.angle_beta   90.00
_cell.angle_gamma   90.00
#
_symmetry.space_group_name_H-M   'P 1'
#
loop_
_entity.id
_entity.type
_entity.pdbx_description
1 polymer ?
#
loop_
_entity_poly.entity_id
_entity_poly.type
_entity_poly.pdbx_seq_one_letter_code
_entity_poly.pdbx_strand_id
1 'polypeptide(L)'
;MSVSENGTAAVAQPSTVRVNKHKADWRGWKFMWPFALVFVFVFVIPIVYAIYISFFQKKMIGGTQFVGFSNYLRLFRDQQFWSAVGRVALFTVVQV
;
A
#
# COMPACT_ATOMS: atom_id res chain seq x y z
N MET A 1 -39.68 44.02 51.84
CA MET A 1 -38.96 44.36 50.59
C MET A 1 -37.49 44.30 50.92
N SER A 2 -36.65 43.37 50.47
CA SER A 2 -36.64 42.40 49.37
C SER A 2 -35.55 41.39 49.71
N VAL A 3 -35.86 40.11 49.84
CA VAL A 3 -35.40 39.03 48.92
C VAL A 3 -33.98 39.24 48.38
N SER A 4 -33.07 38.33 48.71
CA SER A 4 -32.26 37.69 47.67
C SER A 4 -31.68 36.37 48.18
N GLU A 5 -32.35 35.31 47.77
CA GLU A 5 -31.76 34.00 47.56
C GLU A 5 -30.50 34.14 46.70
N ASN A 6 -29.43 33.46 47.05
CA ASN A 6 -28.63 32.80 46.04
C ASN A 6 -27.71 31.79 46.69
N GLY A 7 -28.20 30.55 46.71
CA GLY A 7 -27.32 29.40 46.66
C GLY A 7 -26.46 29.54 45.42
N THR A 8 -25.21 29.96 45.60
CA THR A 8 -24.19 29.83 44.58
C THR A 8 -23.88 28.34 44.45
N ALA A 9 -24.72 27.67 43.66
CA ALA A 9 -24.36 26.46 42.97
C ALA A 9 -22.97 26.68 42.39
N ALA A 10 -21.98 25.97 42.92
CA ALA A 10 -20.67 25.85 42.29
C ALA A 10 -20.93 25.17 40.94
N VAL A 11 -21.14 25.98 39.91
CA VAL A 11 -21.31 25.52 38.53
C VAL A 11 -19.99 24.86 38.15
N ALA A 12 -19.96 23.53 38.21
CA ALA A 12 -18.89 22.72 37.66
C ALA A 12 -18.77 23.07 36.18
N GLN A 13 -17.76 23.85 35.82
CA GLN A 13 -17.50 24.18 34.43
C GLN A 13 -17.16 22.88 33.70
N PRO A 14 -17.85 22.53 32.59
CA PRO A 14 -17.48 21.37 31.81
C PRO A 14 -16.10 21.64 31.21
N SER A 15 -15.11 20.88 31.66
CA SER A 15 -13.78 20.84 31.06
C SER A 15 -13.92 20.28 29.64
N THR A 16 -14.14 21.18 28.68
CA THR A 16 -14.17 20.82 27.27
C THR A 16 -12.77 20.34 26.89
N VAL A 17 -12.65 19.04 26.62
CA VAL A 17 -11.39 18.45 26.20
C VAL A 17 -10.98 19.10 24.88
N ARG A 18 -9.92 19.90 24.98
CA ARG A 18 -8.97 20.32 23.94
C ARG A 18 -8.70 19.27 22.86
N VAL A 19 -9.59 18.96 21.92
CA VAL A 19 -9.22 18.06 20.80
C VAL A 19 -8.21 18.80 19.94
N ASN A 20 -6.93 18.51 20.16
CA ASN A 20 -5.83 19.13 19.46
C ASN A 20 -5.88 18.63 18.01
N LYS A 21 -6.40 19.48 17.10
CA LYS A 21 -6.40 19.19 15.66
C LYS A 21 -4.94 19.24 15.20
N HIS A 22 -4.28 18.08 15.17
CA HIS A 22 -2.97 17.92 14.56
C HIS A 22 -3.08 18.41 13.11
N LYS A 23 -2.66 19.65 12.87
CA LYS A 23 -2.42 20.15 11.52
C LYS A 23 -1.32 19.25 10.97
N ALA A 24 -1.52 18.68 9.80
CA ALA A 24 -0.52 17.82 9.18
C ALA A 24 0.79 18.62 9.05
N ASP A 25 1.76 18.30 9.91
CA ASP A 25 3.02 19.04 9.97
C ASP A 25 3.83 18.69 8.72
N TRP A 26 3.84 19.62 7.76
CA TRP A 26 4.61 19.55 6.52
C TRP A 26 6.10 19.24 6.76
N ARG A 27 6.62 19.58 7.95
CA ARG A 27 8.00 19.31 8.37
C ARG A 27 8.32 17.80 8.40
N GLY A 28 7.38 16.95 8.82
CA GLY A 28 7.56 15.50 8.81
C GLY A 28 7.71 14.94 7.40
N TRP A 29 7.00 15.52 6.43
CA TRP A 29 7.05 15.07 5.04
C TRP A 29 8.39 15.39 4.35
N LYS A 30 9.00 16.54 4.69
CA LYS A 30 10.35 16.90 4.19
C LYS A 30 11.43 15.94 4.69
N PHE A 31 11.31 15.41 5.91
CA PHE A 31 12.25 14.43 6.46
C PHE A 31 12.09 13.05 5.82
N MET A 32 10.87 12.69 5.41
CA MET A 32 10.59 11.43 4.72
C MET A 32 10.95 11.45 3.22
N TRP A 33 10.98 12.64 2.61
CA TRP A 33 11.23 12.81 1.17
C TRP A 33 12.50 12.10 0.62
N PRO A 34 13.70 12.23 1.21
CA PRO A 34 14.90 11.58 0.67
C PRO A 34 14.78 10.05 0.66
N PHE A 35 14.21 9.46 1.72
CA PHE A 35 13.93 8.04 1.77
C PHE A 35 12.87 7.64 0.73
N ALA A 36 11.77 8.39 0.64
CA ALA A 36 10.71 8.13 -0.31
C ALA A 36 11.20 8.17 -1.76
N LEU A 37 12.12 9.10 -2.08
CA LEU A 37 12.70 9.22 -3.41
C LEU A 37 13.52 7.97 -3.78
N VAL A 38 14.39 7.52 -2.88
CA VAL A 38 15.16 6.28 -3.08
C VAL A 38 14.23 5.06 -3.14
N PHE A 39 13.21 4.98 -2.28
CA PHE A 39 12.23 3.91 -2.28
C PHE A 39 11.49 3.83 -3.62
N VAL A 40 11.00 4.97 -4.13
CA VAL A 40 10.33 5.02 -5.43
C VAL A 40 11.29 4.58 -6.53
N PHE A 41 12.53 5.06 -6.51
CA PHE A 41 13.50 4.75 -7.56
C PHE A 41 13.91 3.28 -7.58
N VAL A 42 14.17 2.69 -6.42
CA VAL A 42 14.71 1.33 -6.28
C VAL A 42 13.61 0.26 -6.29
N PHE A 43 12.40 0.58 -5.82
CA PHE A 43 11.30 -0.39 -5.76
C PHE A 43 10.20 -0.06 -6.76
N VAL A 44 9.62 1.15 -6.68
CA VAL A 44 8.41 1.46 -7.45
C VAL A 44 8.69 1.49 -8.96
N ILE A 45 9.78 2.12 -9.40
CA ILE A 45 10.14 2.16 -10.82
C ILE A 45 10.32 0.74 -11.41
N PRO A 46 11.17 -0.15 -10.85
CA PRO A 46 11.32 -1.48 -11.41
C PRO A 46 10.05 -2.33 -11.33
N ILE A 47 9.23 -2.17 -10.28
CA ILE A 47 7.94 -2.87 -10.17
C ILE A 47 7.00 -2.41 -11.29
N VAL A 48 6.83 -1.10 -11.47
CA VAL A 48 5.97 -0.54 -12.53
C VAL A 48 6.48 -0.95 -13.91
N TYR A 49 7.81 -0.94 -14.12
CA TYR A 49 8.41 -1.41 -15.35
C TYR A 49 8.17 -2.91 -15.58
N ALA A 50 8.31 -3.76 -14.55
CA ALA A 50 8.02 -5.18 -14.62
C ALA A 50 6.54 -5.45 -14.96
N ILE A 51 5.63 -4.70 -14.34
CA ILE A 51 4.20 -4.75 -14.65
C ILE A 51 3.97 -4.33 -16.10
N TYR A 52 4.57 -3.23 -16.55
CA TYR A 52 4.47 -2.76 -17.93
C TYR A 52 4.92 -3.84 -18.92
N ILE A 53 6.13 -4.39 -18.77
CA ILE A 53 6.63 -5.44 -19.68
C ILE A 53 5.83 -6.74 -19.56
N SER A 54 5.18 -7.04 -18.43
CA SER A 54 4.36 -8.26 -18.28
C SER A 54 3.16 -8.31 -19.23
N PHE A 55 2.66 -7.14 -19.65
CA PHE A 55 1.60 -7.01 -20.64
C PHE A 55 2.09 -7.22 -22.08
N PHE A 56 3.39 -7.29 -22.31
CA PHE A 56 4.00 -7.53 -23.61
C PHE A 56 4.65 -8.92 -23.67
N GLN A 57 4.49 -9.59 -24.79
CA GLN A 57 5.14 -10.87 -25.08
C GLN A 57 6.22 -10.62 -26.13
N LYS A 58 7.47 -10.90 -25.76
CA LYS A 58 8.61 -10.83 -26.68
C LYS A 58 8.78 -12.20 -27.34
N LYS A 59 8.39 -12.31 -28.61
CA LYS A 59 8.62 -13.52 -29.41
C LYS A 59 9.93 -13.38 -30.18
N MET A 60 10.69 -14.48 -30.29
CA MET A 60 11.93 -14.51 -31.09
C MET A 60 11.69 -14.17 -32.57
N ILE A 61 10.49 -14.46 -33.09
CA ILE A 61 10.03 -14.10 -34.43
C ILE A 61 8.72 -13.31 -34.28
N GLY A 62 8.65 -12.12 -34.87
CA GLY A 62 7.45 -11.26 -34.85
C GLY A 62 7.46 -10.08 -33.86
N GLY A 63 8.57 -9.83 -33.16
CA GLY A 63 8.75 -8.65 -32.33
C GLY A 63 7.99 -8.67 -30.99
N THR A 64 7.90 -7.50 -30.36
CA THR A 64 7.17 -7.30 -29.10
C THR A 64 5.68 -7.08 -29.40
N GLN A 65 4.82 -8.03 -29.02
CA GLN A 65 3.37 -7.90 -29.19
C GLN A 65 2.71 -7.55 -27.85
N PHE A 66 1.84 -6.55 -27.84
CA PHE A 66 0.98 -6.27 -26.68
C PHE A 66 -0.08 -7.37 -26.59
N VAL A 67 -0.03 -8.14 -25.52
CA VAL A 67 -0.88 -9.32 -25.32
C VAL A 67 -1.80 -9.17 -24.12
N GLY A 68 -1.65 -8.09 -23.35
CA GLY A 68 -2.48 -7.79 -22.18
C GLY A 68 -2.50 -8.95 -21.18
N PHE A 69 -3.70 -9.37 -20.77
CA PHE A 69 -3.91 -10.47 -19.82
C PHE A 69 -3.77 -11.88 -20.41
N SER A 70 -3.64 -12.03 -21.73
CA SER A 70 -3.57 -13.36 -22.34
C SER A 70 -2.32 -14.15 -21.92
N ASN A 71 -1.24 -13.45 -21.53
CA ASN A 71 -0.03 -14.05 -20.99
C ASN A 71 -0.31 -14.82 -19.68
N TYR A 72 -1.08 -14.21 -18.79
CA TYR A 72 -1.50 -14.81 -17.53
C TYR A 72 -2.44 -15.99 -17.76
N LEU A 73 -3.44 -15.84 -18.64
CA LEU A 73 -4.39 -16.92 -18.94
C LEU A 73 -3.71 -18.16 -19.53
N ARG A 74 -2.65 -17.96 -20.32
CA ARG A 74 -1.86 -19.04 -20.90
C ARG A 74 -1.07 -19.78 -19.83
N LEU A 75 -0.46 -19.05 -18.90
CA LEU A 75 0.24 -19.62 -17.74
C LEU A 75 -0.70 -20.45 -16.85
N PHE A 76 -1.91 -19.95 -16.60
CA PHE A 76 -2.91 -20.65 -15.79
C PHE A 76 -3.37 -21.98 -16.38
N ARG A 77 -3.35 -22.12 -17.70
CA ARG A 77 -3.71 -23.37 -18.40
C ARG A 77 -2.53 -24.31 -18.64
N ASP A 78 -1.33 -23.90 -18.24
CA ASP A 78 -0.12 -24.68 -18.46
C ASP A 78 0.08 -25.72 -17.35
N GLN A 79 -0.04 -27.00 -17.69
CA GLN A 79 0.14 -28.11 -16.76
C GLN A 79 1.59 -28.20 -16.23
N GLN A 80 2.57 -27.75 -17.01
CA GLN A 80 3.97 -27.72 -16.60
C GLN A 80 4.19 -26.63 -15.54
N PHE A 81 3.52 -25.49 -15.67
CA PHE A 81 3.55 -24.43 -14.65
C PHE A 81 3.05 -24.95 -13.30
N TRP A 82 1.89 -25.62 -13.27
CA TRP A 82 1.34 -26.21 -12.03
C TRP A 82 2.24 -27.30 -11.45
N SER A 83 2.87 -28.11 -12.29
CA SER A 83 3.83 -29.13 -11.86
C SER A 83 5.06 -28.50 -11.21
N ALA A 84 5.57 -27.39 -11.76
CA ALA A 84 6.68 -26.64 -11.19
C ALA A 84 6.29 -25.96 -9.86
N VAL A 85 5.13 -25.31 -9.81
CA VAL A 85 4.58 -24.71 -8.57
C VAL A 85 4.43 -25.75 -7.47
N GLY A 86 3.89 -26.94 -7.79
CA GLY A 86 3.76 -28.03 -6.84
C GLY A 86 5.10 -28.51 -6.28
N ARG A 87 6.15 -28.57 -7.12
CA ARG A 87 7.51 -28.90 -6.66
C ARG A 87 8.07 -27.84 -5.73
N VAL A 88 7.94 -26.55 -6.08
CA VAL A 88 8.41 -25.44 -5.24
C VAL A 88 7.67 -25.43 -3.90
N ALA A 89 6.34 -25.62 -3.92
CA ALA A 89 5.53 -25.73 -2.72
C ALA A 89 5.95 -26.93 -1.85
N LEU A 90 6.17 -28.10 -2.46
CA LEU A 90 6.66 -29.28 -1.76
C LEU A 90 8.00 -29.02 -1.08
N PHE A 91 8.98 -28.44 -1.79
CA PHE A 91 10.27 -28.07 -1.20
C PHE A 91 10.10 -27.06 -0.05
N THR A 92 9.22 -26.08 -0.20
CA THR A 92 8.97 -25.08 0.84
C THR A 92 8.41 -25.72 2.10
N VAL A 93 7.44 -26.63 1.96
CA VAL A 93 6.82 -27.35 3.09
C VAL A 93 7.80 -28.34 3.74
N VAL A 94 8.66 -28.99 2.96
CA VAL A 94 9.64 -29.96 3.48
C VAL A 94 10.82 -29.25 4.14
N GLN A 95 11.26 -28.10 3.63
CA GLN A 95 12.42 -27.40 4.18
C GLN A 95 12.10 -26.54 5.41
N VAL A 96 10.86 -26.06 5.56
CA VAL A 96 10.44 -25.09 6.59
C VAL A 96 10.01 -25.76 7.88
#